data_AF-A0A810NHJ8-F1
#
_entry.id   AF-A0A810NHJ8-F1
#
_cell.length_a   1.000
_cell.length_b   1.000
_cell.length_c   1.000
_cell.angle_alpha   90.00
_cell.angle_beta   90.00
_cell.angle_gamma   90.00
#
_symmetry.space_group_name_H-M   'P 1'
#
loop_
_entity.id
_entity.type
_entity.pdbx_description
1 polymer ?
#
loop_
_entity_poly.entity_id
_entity_poly.type
_entity_poly.pdbx_seq_one_letter_code
_entity_poly.pdbx_strand_id
1 'polypeptide(L)'
;MRSVAPRAPGEPARPIASISATPARAVATGVSELDRVLGGGLVPGSVVLLAGEPGVGKSTLLLDVAQQWAAGAGSNSLIVSGEESVSQVRLRAERMNTLHERLYLAAETDLAAVLGHLDAVKPGLLVLDSVQTIAAPGNDGVPGGVTQVRAVTAALVAVAKERNIATVLVGHVTKDGNVAGPRVLEHLVDVVLHFEGDKHSSLRLVRGLKNRFGAADEVGCFEMNESGIASLPDPSGLFLTRYAEPVPGTCVTVAMEGRRALVTEVQALIGATVAGSPRRTVSGLDSARLAMVLAVLQRRTERMALHDKEVFAATVGGIRVVEPAADLAVALAVASAGLNLSMSPRLAAIGEVGLTGEVRRVGAVPRRLAEAARLGFKYALVPPGCGPESTGTPAAGMRVEEVSDLRTALHWAARLSAE
;
A
#
# COMPACT_ATOMS: atom_id res chain seq x y z
N MET A 1 -40.25 -22.46 -20.37
CA MET A 1 -39.31 -22.45 -19.22
C MET A 1 -39.18 -23.89 -18.72
N ARG A 2 -37.98 -24.49 -18.75
CA ARG A 2 -37.75 -25.80 -18.08
C ARG A 2 -37.99 -25.60 -16.58
N SER A 3 -38.90 -26.37 -15.97
CA SER A 3 -39.17 -26.27 -14.54
C SER A 3 -37.92 -26.67 -13.77
N VAL A 4 -37.33 -25.71 -13.05
CA VAL A 4 -36.25 -26.02 -12.10
C VAL A 4 -36.92 -26.62 -10.87
N ALA A 5 -36.69 -27.92 -10.63
CA ALA A 5 -37.25 -28.60 -9.47
C ALA A 5 -36.59 -28.05 -8.18
N PRO A 6 -37.37 -27.67 -7.16
CA PRO A 6 -36.80 -27.22 -5.89
C PRO A 6 -36.02 -28.36 -5.23
N ARG A 7 -34.83 -28.05 -4.71
CA ARG A 7 -33.94 -28.98 -4.02
C ARG A 7 -33.90 -28.62 -2.54
N ALA A 8 -33.84 -29.62 -1.66
CA ALA A 8 -33.69 -29.36 -0.22
C ALA A 8 -32.36 -28.63 0.04
N PRO A 9 -32.37 -27.50 0.78
CA PRO A 9 -31.16 -26.79 1.12
C PRO A 9 -30.34 -27.58 2.15
N GLY A 10 -29.00 -27.43 2.12
CA GLY A 10 -28.10 -28.12 3.06
C GLY A 10 -28.29 -27.66 4.51
N GLU A 11 -28.66 -26.40 4.73
CA GLU A 11 -29.07 -25.86 6.03
C GLU A 11 -30.40 -25.11 5.89
N PRO A 12 -31.28 -25.16 6.91
CA PRO A 12 -32.53 -24.41 6.89
C PRO A 12 -32.26 -22.90 6.98
N ALA A 13 -33.08 -22.11 6.28
CA ALA A 13 -33.02 -20.66 6.39
C ALA A 13 -33.36 -20.21 7.82
N ARG A 14 -32.53 -19.34 8.39
CA ARG A 14 -32.68 -18.80 9.75
C ARG A 14 -32.63 -17.27 9.73
N PRO A 15 -33.32 -16.57 10.65
CA PRO A 15 -33.16 -15.12 10.80
C PRO A 15 -31.69 -14.76 11.06
N ILE A 16 -31.18 -13.74 10.37
CA ILE A 16 -29.76 -13.34 10.44
C ILE A 16 -29.27 -13.08 11.87
N ALA A 17 -30.13 -12.50 12.72
CA ALA A 17 -29.82 -12.23 14.13
C ALA A 17 -29.59 -13.49 14.99
N SER A 18 -30.02 -14.66 14.51
CA SER A 18 -29.86 -15.93 15.21
C SER A 18 -28.62 -16.73 14.76
N ILE A 19 -27.89 -16.25 13.76
CA ILE A 19 -26.72 -16.92 13.18
C ILE A 19 -25.47 -16.44 13.91
N SER A 20 -24.66 -17.37 14.39
CA SER A 20 -23.40 -17.05 15.07
C SER A 20 -22.34 -16.60 14.06
N ALA A 21 -21.67 -15.49 14.35
CA ALA A 21 -20.54 -14.99 13.55
C ALA A 21 -19.20 -15.67 13.90
N THR A 22 -19.14 -16.49 14.95
CA THR A 22 -17.90 -17.12 15.44
C THR A 22 -17.11 -17.91 14.37
N PRO A 23 -17.75 -18.70 13.47
CA PRO A 23 -17.03 -19.44 12.44
C PRO A 23 -16.30 -18.56 11.42
N ALA A 24 -16.72 -17.30 11.26
CA ALA A 24 -16.12 -16.34 10.33
C ALA A 24 -15.06 -15.43 10.98
N ARG A 25 -14.58 -15.76 12.19
CA ARG A 25 -13.53 -14.97 12.83
C ARG A 25 -12.19 -15.17 12.13
N ALA A 26 -11.53 -14.06 11.84
CA ALA A 26 -10.17 -14.05 11.30
C ALA A 26 -9.17 -14.68 12.29
N VAL A 27 -8.25 -15.46 11.75
CA VAL A 27 -7.08 -16.01 12.45
C VAL A 27 -5.86 -15.19 12.05
N ALA A 28 -5.18 -14.60 13.02
CA ALA A 28 -3.97 -13.82 12.77
C ALA A 28 -2.92 -14.67 12.05
N THR A 29 -2.30 -14.09 11.03
CA THR A 29 -1.20 -14.73 10.29
C THR A 29 0.11 -14.71 11.07
N GLY A 30 0.22 -13.81 12.06
CA GLY A 30 1.47 -13.48 12.75
C GLY A 30 2.20 -12.29 12.12
N VAL A 31 1.92 -12.02 10.84
CA VAL A 31 2.50 -10.90 10.10
C VAL A 31 1.60 -9.67 10.27
N SER A 32 1.95 -8.80 11.23
CA SER A 32 1.09 -7.70 11.70
C SER A 32 0.58 -6.77 10.59
N GLU A 33 1.43 -6.43 9.63
CA GLU A 33 1.06 -5.53 8.53
C GLU A 33 0.13 -6.21 7.52
N LEU A 34 0.24 -7.53 7.34
CA LEU A 34 -0.70 -8.29 6.52
C LEU A 34 -2.03 -8.46 7.24
N ASP A 35 -2.01 -8.77 8.54
CA ASP A 35 -3.20 -8.88 9.38
C ASP A 35 -4.00 -7.58 9.37
N ARG A 36 -3.33 -6.42 9.42
CA ARG A 36 -3.96 -5.11 9.27
C ARG A 36 -4.73 -4.99 7.95
N VAL A 37 -4.10 -5.33 6.83
CA VAL A 37 -4.72 -5.23 5.49
C VAL A 37 -5.90 -6.20 5.35
N LEU A 38 -5.78 -7.38 5.95
CA LEU A 38 -6.82 -8.41 5.94
C LEU A 38 -7.98 -8.09 6.89
N GLY A 39 -7.83 -7.16 7.84
CA GLY A 39 -8.85 -6.84 8.84
C GLY A 39 -8.81 -7.72 10.09
N GLY A 40 -7.63 -8.22 10.44
CA GLY A 40 -7.37 -9.04 11.63
C GLY A 40 -6.74 -10.41 11.34
N GLY A 41 -6.58 -10.78 10.06
CA GLY A 41 -5.96 -12.04 9.63
C GLY A 41 -6.77 -12.79 8.58
N LEU A 42 -6.45 -14.05 8.36
CA LEU A 42 -7.12 -14.89 7.36
C LEU A 42 -8.39 -15.53 7.92
N VAL A 43 -9.49 -15.45 7.18
CA VAL A 43 -10.76 -16.08 7.57
C VAL A 43 -10.79 -17.52 7.07
N PRO A 44 -11.03 -18.52 7.94
CA PRO A 44 -11.22 -19.91 7.50
C PRO A 44 -12.33 -20.03 6.46
N GLY A 45 -12.10 -20.86 5.44
CA GLY A 45 -13.03 -21.05 4.32
C GLY A 45 -13.14 -19.87 3.34
N SER A 46 -12.24 -18.89 3.44
CA SER A 46 -12.14 -17.78 2.49
C SER A 46 -10.96 -17.95 1.53
N VAL A 47 -11.05 -17.26 0.40
CA VAL A 47 -9.98 -17.20 -0.59
C VAL A 47 -9.48 -15.77 -0.76
N VAL A 48 -8.16 -15.61 -0.61
CA VAL A 48 -7.42 -14.35 -0.81
C VAL A 48 -6.58 -14.47 -2.07
N LEU A 49 -6.68 -13.51 -2.97
CA LEU A 49 -5.79 -13.38 -4.12
C LEU A 49 -4.68 -12.38 -3.79
N LEU A 50 -3.41 -12.83 -3.77
CA LEU A 50 -2.25 -11.95 -3.71
C LEU A 50 -1.68 -11.76 -5.13
N ALA A 51 -1.97 -10.59 -5.69
CA ALA A 51 -1.51 -10.19 -7.00
C ALA A 51 -0.25 -9.34 -6.94
N GLY A 52 0.60 -9.37 -7.96
CA GLY A 52 1.71 -8.42 -8.09
C GLY A 52 2.72 -8.82 -9.15
N GLU A 53 3.62 -7.89 -9.48
CA GLU A 53 4.67 -8.13 -10.48
C GLU A 53 5.58 -9.31 -10.08
N PRO A 54 6.11 -10.08 -11.05
CA PRO A 54 7.15 -11.07 -10.79
C PRO A 54 8.34 -10.42 -10.06
N GLY A 55 8.86 -11.08 -9.02
CA GLY A 55 10.01 -10.60 -8.26
C GLY A 55 9.72 -9.53 -7.19
N VAL A 56 8.47 -9.08 -7.01
CA VAL A 56 8.13 -8.09 -5.97
C VAL A 56 8.32 -8.63 -4.54
N GLY A 57 8.24 -9.95 -4.35
CA GLY A 57 8.40 -10.62 -3.05
C GLY A 57 7.21 -11.45 -2.55
N LYS A 58 6.22 -11.78 -3.41
CA LYS A 58 5.02 -12.55 -3.03
C LYS A 58 5.35 -13.88 -2.34
N SER A 59 6.17 -14.71 -2.98
CA SER A 59 6.58 -16.02 -2.45
C SER A 59 7.36 -15.90 -1.14
N THR A 60 8.20 -14.86 -1.01
CA THR A 60 8.94 -14.53 0.21
C THR A 60 7.96 -14.21 1.35
N LEU A 61 7.00 -13.30 1.13
CA LEU A 61 5.99 -12.95 2.13
C LEU A 61 5.16 -14.16 2.54
N LEU A 62 4.72 -14.97 1.58
CA LEU A 62 3.83 -16.09 1.87
C LEU A 62 4.54 -17.26 2.55
N LEU A 63 5.84 -17.41 2.33
CA LEU A 63 6.65 -18.37 3.07
C LEU A 63 6.75 -17.99 4.56
N ASP A 64 6.97 -16.70 4.85
CA ASP A 64 6.96 -16.16 6.22
C ASP A 64 5.57 -16.33 6.87
N VAL A 65 4.50 -15.97 6.16
CA VAL A 65 3.12 -16.17 6.62
C VAL A 65 2.81 -17.64 6.93
N ALA A 66 3.18 -18.56 6.04
CA ALA A 66 2.93 -19.98 6.24
C ALA A 66 3.70 -20.52 7.45
N GLN A 67 4.95 -20.09 7.64
CA GLN A 67 5.73 -20.46 8.82
C GLN A 67 5.09 -19.93 10.10
N GLN A 68 4.72 -18.65 10.15
CA GLN A 68 4.15 -18.05 11.36
C GLN A 68 2.78 -18.64 11.70
N TRP A 69 1.99 -18.97 10.67
CA TRP A 69 0.76 -19.74 10.82
C TRP A 69 1.04 -21.12 11.44
N ALA A 70 2.00 -21.86 10.88
CA ALA A 70 2.40 -23.17 11.37
C ALA A 70 2.95 -23.13 12.79
N ALA A 71 3.56 -22.03 13.22
CA ALA A 71 4.04 -21.83 14.58
C ALA A 71 2.90 -21.47 15.56
N GLY A 72 2.01 -20.54 15.18
CA GLY A 72 1.05 -19.91 16.09
C GLY A 72 -0.38 -20.45 16.10
N ALA A 73 -0.92 -20.89 14.95
CA ALA A 73 -2.35 -21.17 14.78
C ALA A 73 -2.77 -22.61 15.15
N GLY A 74 -1.84 -23.44 15.63
CA GLY A 74 -2.13 -24.83 16.03
C GLY A 74 -2.51 -25.78 14.88
N SER A 75 -2.41 -25.35 13.62
CA SER A 75 -2.76 -26.14 12.44
C SER A 75 -1.62 -26.17 11.41
N ASN A 76 -1.64 -27.19 10.55
CA ASN A 76 -0.66 -27.31 9.47
C ASN A 76 -0.86 -26.22 8.42
N SER A 77 0.24 -25.74 7.82
CA SER A 77 0.21 -24.92 6.61
C SER A 77 0.78 -25.71 5.44
N LEU A 78 0.17 -25.59 4.26
CA LEU A 78 0.65 -26.22 3.04
C LEU A 78 0.95 -25.15 1.99
N ILE A 79 2.20 -25.12 1.52
CA ILE A 79 2.58 -24.39 0.31
C ILE A 79 2.61 -25.36 -0.85
N VAL A 80 1.88 -25.06 -1.92
CA VAL A 80 1.99 -25.75 -3.19
C VAL A 80 2.57 -24.79 -4.22
N SER A 81 3.74 -25.15 -4.74
CA SER A 81 4.42 -24.39 -5.80
C SER A 81 4.22 -25.08 -7.14
N GLY A 82 3.84 -24.34 -8.17
CA GLY A 82 3.87 -24.84 -9.55
C GLY A 82 4.99 -24.21 -10.39
N GLU A 83 5.66 -23.17 -9.88
CA GLU A 83 6.75 -22.48 -10.58
C GLU A 83 8.14 -22.97 -10.16
N GLU A 84 8.30 -23.34 -8.89
CA GLU A 84 9.61 -23.65 -8.29
C GLU A 84 9.66 -25.07 -7.74
N SER A 85 10.83 -25.70 -7.83
CA SER A 85 11.05 -27.01 -7.22
C SER A 85 11.07 -26.95 -5.69
N VAL A 86 10.73 -28.07 -5.05
CA VAL A 86 10.73 -28.20 -3.57
C VAL A 86 12.09 -27.81 -2.96
N SER A 87 13.19 -28.19 -3.60
CA SER A 87 14.55 -27.87 -3.13
C SER A 87 14.85 -26.36 -3.18
N GLN A 88 14.40 -25.65 -4.23
CA GLN A 88 14.59 -24.20 -4.34
C GLN A 88 13.82 -23.44 -3.26
N VAL A 89 12.55 -23.82 -3.03
CA VAL A 89 11.73 -23.19 -1.99
C VAL A 89 12.30 -23.50 -0.60
N ARG A 90 12.79 -24.73 -0.36
CA ARG A 90 13.46 -25.09 0.89
C ARG A 90 14.72 -24.26 1.16
N LEU A 91 15.60 -24.09 0.18
CA LEU A 91 16.81 -23.27 0.33
C LEU A 91 16.46 -21.81 0.69
N ARG A 92 15.38 -21.28 0.10
CA ARG A 92 14.86 -19.96 0.48
C ARG A 92 14.37 -19.94 1.92
N ALA A 93 13.63 -20.97 2.34
CA ALA A 93 13.13 -21.09 3.71
C ALA A 93 14.28 -21.14 4.74
N GLU A 94 15.36 -21.87 4.42
CA GLU A 94 16.58 -21.93 5.24
C GLU A 94 17.22 -20.55 5.40
N ARG A 95 17.39 -19.81 4.29
CA ARG A 95 17.94 -18.44 4.33
C ARG A 95 17.08 -17.48 5.17
N MET A 96 15.76 -17.64 5.10
CA MET A 96 14.82 -16.81 5.83
C MET A 96 14.60 -17.27 7.28
N ASN A 97 15.23 -18.38 7.70
CA ASN A 97 14.98 -19.02 8.99
C ASN A 97 13.48 -19.32 9.24
N THR A 98 12.80 -19.81 8.19
CA THR A 98 11.35 -20.08 8.19
C THR A 98 11.01 -21.58 8.12
N LEU A 99 11.96 -22.46 8.46
CA LEU A 99 11.66 -23.89 8.55
C LEU A 99 10.81 -24.18 9.79
N HIS A 100 9.81 -25.05 9.64
CA HIS A 100 8.95 -25.50 10.74
C HIS A 100 8.37 -26.89 10.46
N GLU A 101 8.18 -27.72 11.47
CA GLU A 101 7.72 -29.12 11.32
C GLU A 101 6.29 -29.23 10.79
N ARG A 102 5.45 -28.22 11.07
CA ARG A 102 4.06 -28.11 10.58
C ARG A 102 3.91 -27.33 9.26
N LEU A 103 5.03 -26.95 8.64
CA LEU A 103 5.06 -26.31 7.32
C LEU A 103 5.34 -27.37 6.24
N TYR A 104 4.31 -27.68 5.46
CA TYR A 104 4.37 -28.65 4.37
C TYR A 104 4.59 -27.93 3.04
N LEU A 105 5.32 -28.58 2.14
CA LEU A 105 5.65 -28.06 0.82
C LEU A 105 5.47 -29.17 -0.23
N ALA A 106 4.76 -28.86 -1.31
CA ALA A 106 4.62 -29.72 -2.47
C ALA A 106 4.89 -28.94 -3.76
N ALA A 107 5.37 -29.63 -4.79
CA ALA A 107 5.49 -29.08 -6.13
C ALA A 107 4.53 -29.81 -7.06
N GLU A 108 3.47 -29.12 -7.49
CA GLU A 108 2.39 -29.73 -8.28
C GLU A 108 1.89 -28.76 -9.35
N THR A 109 1.47 -29.33 -10.49
CA THR A 109 0.88 -28.59 -11.61
C THR A 109 -0.52 -29.09 -11.96
N ASP A 110 -1.02 -30.11 -11.26
CA ASP A 110 -2.34 -30.67 -11.46
C ASP A 110 -3.24 -30.45 -10.24
N LEU A 111 -4.47 -30.00 -10.48
CA LEU A 111 -5.43 -29.70 -9.41
C LEU A 111 -5.81 -30.95 -8.63
N ALA A 112 -5.94 -32.13 -9.25
CA ALA A 112 -6.31 -33.34 -8.51
C ALA A 112 -5.19 -33.75 -7.54
N ALA A 113 -3.92 -33.61 -7.93
CA ALA A 113 -2.79 -33.81 -7.03
C ALA A 113 -2.80 -32.82 -5.85
N VAL A 114 -3.09 -31.53 -6.10
CA VAL A 114 -3.26 -30.52 -5.04
C VAL A 114 -4.34 -30.95 -4.04
N LEU A 115 -5.50 -31.42 -4.51
CA LEU A 115 -6.59 -31.89 -3.64
C LEU A 115 -6.19 -33.12 -2.82
N GLY A 116 -5.41 -34.05 -3.40
CA GLY A 116 -4.86 -35.19 -2.68
C GLY A 116 -3.96 -34.79 -1.52
N HIS A 117 -3.10 -33.78 -1.71
CA HIS A 117 -2.28 -33.24 -0.62
C HIS A 117 -3.14 -32.58 0.47
N LEU A 118 -4.23 -31.89 0.12
CA LEU A 118 -5.16 -31.32 1.10
C LEU A 118 -5.82 -32.41 1.96
N ASP A 119 -6.17 -33.56 1.38
CA ASP A 119 -6.75 -34.68 2.12
C ASP A 119 -5.75 -35.34 3.08
N ALA A 120 -4.50 -35.43 2.67
CA ALA A 120 -3.43 -36.03 3.47
C ALA A 120 -2.96 -35.12 4.62
N VAL A 121 -2.71 -33.84 4.33
CA VAL A 121 -2.11 -32.89 5.29
C VAL A 121 -3.15 -32.24 6.19
N LYS A 122 -4.40 -32.08 5.71
CA LYS A 122 -5.50 -31.36 6.37
C LYS A 122 -5.06 -29.99 6.91
N PRO A 123 -4.52 -29.10 6.05
CA PRO A 123 -3.98 -27.83 6.50
C PRO A 123 -5.09 -26.84 6.89
N GLY A 124 -4.80 -25.97 7.86
CA GLY A 124 -5.62 -24.79 8.15
C GLY A 124 -5.37 -23.63 7.17
N LEU A 125 -4.19 -23.63 6.53
CA LEU A 125 -3.77 -22.65 5.52
C LEU A 125 -3.22 -23.35 4.27
N LEU A 126 -3.78 -23.02 3.11
CA LEU A 126 -3.22 -23.35 1.79
C LEU A 126 -2.64 -22.09 1.15
N VAL A 127 -1.39 -22.16 0.70
CA VAL A 127 -0.78 -21.17 -0.20
C VAL A 127 -0.53 -21.84 -1.55
N LEU A 128 -1.06 -21.29 -2.64
CA LEU A 128 -0.84 -21.78 -4.00
C LEU A 128 -0.06 -20.76 -4.83
N ASP A 129 1.19 -21.08 -5.17
CA ASP A 129 2.12 -20.21 -5.90
C ASP A 129 2.59 -20.83 -7.24
N SER A 130 1.98 -20.56 -8.39
CA SER A 130 0.90 -19.61 -8.64
C SER A 130 -0.32 -20.30 -9.25
N VAL A 131 -1.47 -19.61 -9.26
CA VAL A 131 -2.71 -20.20 -9.83
C VAL A 131 -2.58 -20.41 -11.35
N GLN A 132 -1.70 -19.67 -12.02
CA GLN A 132 -1.45 -19.81 -13.46
C GLN A 132 -0.79 -21.14 -13.83
N THR A 133 -0.08 -21.78 -12.91
CA THR A 133 0.66 -23.02 -13.18
C THR A 133 -0.15 -24.29 -12.95
N ILE A 134 -1.37 -24.18 -12.42
CA ILE A 134 -2.21 -25.34 -12.11
C ILE A 134 -3.20 -25.60 -13.22
N ALA A 135 -3.28 -26.86 -13.63
CA ALA A 135 -4.26 -27.36 -14.58
C ALA A 135 -5.42 -28.07 -13.90
N ALA A 136 -6.64 -27.78 -14.36
CA ALA A 136 -7.82 -28.57 -14.03
C ALA A 136 -8.18 -29.48 -15.23
N PRO A 137 -8.38 -30.80 -15.02
CA PRO A 137 -8.77 -31.71 -16.09
C PRO A 137 -10.18 -31.39 -16.62
N GLY A 138 -10.41 -31.66 -17.91
CA GLY A 138 -11.74 -31.56 -18.53
C GLY A 138 -12.20 -30.15 -18.96
N ASN A 139 -11.28 -29.18 -18.99
CA ASN A 139 -11.56 -27.82 -19.45
C ASN A 139 -10.80 -27.54 -20.76
N ASP A 140 -11.46 -27.02 -21.80
CA ASP A 140 -10.87 -26.74 -23.13
C ASP A 140 -9.86 -25.57 -23.15
N GLY A 141 -9.35 -25.15 -21.98
CA GLY A 141 -8.43 -24.03 -21.83
C GLY A 141 -6.96 -24.48 -21.84
N VAL A 142 -6.10 -23.67 -22.44
CA VAL A 142 -4.64 -23.85 -22.36
C VAL A 142 -4.16 -23.60 -20.92
N PRO A 143 -3.16 -24.35 -20.43
CA PRO A 143 -2.42 -24.03 -19.20
C PRO A 143 -2.07 -22.55 -19.03
N GLY A 144 -2.43 -21.96 -17.89
CA GLY A 144 -2.25 -20.52 -17.61
C GLY A 144 -3.25 -19.60 -18.31
N GLY A 145 -4.13 -20.13 -19.15
CA GLY A 145 -5.18 -19.38 -19.82
C GLY A 145 -6.30 -18.95 -18.86
N VAL A 146 -6.97 -17.85 -19.19
CA VAL A 146 -8.05 -17.24 -18.38
C VAL A 146 -9.12 -18.25 -17.96
N THR A 147 -9.59 -19.08 -18.91
CA THR A 147 -10.65 -20.07 -18.67
C THR A 147 -10.21 -21.13 -17.65
N GLN A 148 -8.97 -21.60 -17.75
CA GLN A 148 -8.42 -22.59 -16.83
C GLN A 148 -8.21 -22.01 -15.44
N VAL A 149 -7.57 -20.84 -15.36
CA VAL A 149 -7.29 -20.13 -14.10
C VAL A 149 -8.59 -19.83 -13.33
N ARG A 150 -9.67 -19.46 -14.03
CA ARG A 150 -11.01 -19.30 -13.42
C ARG A 150 -11.58 -20.62 -12.89
N ALA A 151 -11.45 -21.71 -13.65
CA ALA A 151 -11.97 -23.02 -13.23
C ALA A 151 -11.22 -23.55 -11.99
N VAL A 152 -9.89 -23.45 -11.97
CA VAL A 152 -9.06 -23.79 -10.81
C VAL A 152 -9.46 -22.95 -9.60
N THR A 153 -9.57 -21.62 -9.78
CA THR A 153 -9.98 -20.72 -8.69
C THR A 153 -11.37 -21.07 -8.15
N ALA A 154 -12.35 -21.35 -9.02
CA ALA A 154 -13.70 -21.71 -8.60
C ALA A 154 -13.72 -23.03 -7.82
N ALA A 155 -12.94 -24.03 -8.25
CA ALA A 155 -12.80 -25.29 -7.52
C ALA A 155 -12.17 -25.08 -6.14
N LEU A 156 -11.10 -24.29 -6.05
CA LEU A 156 -10.44 -23.98 -4.78
C LEU A 156 -11.33 -23.16 -3.83
N VAL A 157 -12.16 -22.24 -4.36
CA VAL A 157 -13.17 -21.53 -3.55
C VAL A 157 -14.20 -22.49 -2.96
N ALA A 158 -14.66 -23.48 -3.72
CA ALA A 158 -15.59 -24.49 -3.21
C ALA A 158 -14.93 -25.34 -2.11
N VAL A 159 -13.70 -25.81 -2.37
CA VAL A 159 -12.93 -26.64 -1.44
C VAL A 159 -12.57 -25.89 -0.16
N ALA A 160 -12.17 -24.62 -0.26
CA ALA A 160 -11.89 -23.78 0.90
C ALA A 160 -13.11 -23.71 1.83
N LYS A 161 -14.29 -23.42 1.27
CA LYS A 161 -15.55 -23.33 2.04
C LYS A 161 -15.96 -24.66 2.64
N GLU A 162 -15.91 -25.74 1.87
CA GLU A 162 -16.30 -27.07 2.31
C GLU A 162 -15.41 -27.58 3.45
N ARG A 163 -14.11 -27.34 3.36
CA ARG A 163 -13.10 -27.86 4.30
C ARG A 163 -12.68 -26.86 5.36
N ASN A 164 -13.26 -25.66 5.33
CA ASN A 164 -12.96 -24.54 6.22
C ASN A 164 -11.45 -24.16 6.24
N ILE A 165 -10.81 -24.15 5.07
CA ILE A 165 -9.37 -23.86 4.90
C ILE A 165 -9.19 -22.40 4.47
N ALA A 166 -8.32 -21.65 5.14
CA ALA A 166 -7.89 -20.34 4.63
C ALA A 166 -7.00 -20.55 3.41
N THR A 167 -7.34 -19.94 2.27
CA THR A 167 -6.61 -20.16 1.02
C THR A 167 -6.05 -18.86 0.47
N VAL A 168 -4.75 -18.83 0.18
CA VAL A 168 -4.08 -17.72 -0.50
C VAL A 168 -3.63 -18.19 -1.88
N LEU A 169 -4.13 -17.53 -2.92
CA LEU A 169 -3.75 -17.76 -4.31
C LEU A 169 -2.79 -16.68 -4.76
N VAL A 170 -1.66 -17.05 -5.34
CA VAL A 170 -0.74 -16.09 -5.97
C VAL A 170 -1.15 -15.89 -7.42
N GLY A 171 -1.26 -14.63 -7.82
CA GLY A 171 -1.48 -14.24 -9.22
C GLY A 171 -0.39 -13.30 -9.72
N HIS A 172 0.20 -13.62 -10.87
CA HIS A 172 1.13 -12.72 -11.56
C HIS A 172 0.39 -11.66 -12.37
N VAL A 173 0.85 -10.40 -12.28
CA VAL A 173 0.44 -9.33 -13.19
C VAL A 173 1.39 -9.32 -14.39
N THR A 174 0.85 -9.45 -15.60
CA THR A 174 1.60 -9.31 -16.84
C THR A 174 1.74 -7.83 -17.22
N LYS A 175 2.83 -7.44 -17.89
CA LYS A 175 3.18 -6.03 -18.20
C LYS A 175 2.10 -5.28 -19.00
N ASP A 176 1.26 -6.00 -19.73
CA ASP A 176 0.20 -5.44 -20.57
C ASP A 176 -1.19 -5.49 -19.92
N GLY A 177 -1.31 -5.96 -18.68
CA GLY A 177 -2.58 -6.07 -17.94
C GLY A 177 -3.62 -7.05 -18.55
N ASN A 178 -3.30 -7.69 -19.69
CA ASN A 178 -4.28 -8.36 -20.56
C ASN A 178 -4.18 -9.88 -20.65
N VAL A 179 -3.18 -10.54 -20.05
CA VAL A 179 -3.11 -12.01 -20.05
C VAL A 179 -3.35 -12.52 -18.64
N ALA A 180 -4.52 -13.17 -18.43
CA ALA A 180 -4.97 -13.82 -17.20
C ALA A 180 -4.63 -13.03 -15.91
N GLY A 181 -4.82 -11.70 -16.00
CA GLY A 181 -4.51 -10.81 -14.90
C GLY A 181 -5.44 -11.02 -13.70
N PRO A 182 -5.04 -10.55 -12.51
CA PRO A 182 -5.82 -10.62 -11.28
C PRO A 182 -7.28 -10.18 -11.43
N ARG A 183 -7.53 -9.20 -12.31
CA ARG A 183 -8.86 -8.66 -12.64
C ARG A 183 -9.91 -9.71 -12.99
N VAL A 184 -9.50 -10.79 -13.65
CA VAL A 184 -10.44 -11.87 -14.00
C VAL A 184 -10.87 -12.66 -12.75
N LEU A 185 -9.99 -12.74 -11.76
CA LEU A 185 -10.21 -13.47 -10.51
C LEU A 185 -10.81 -12.60 -9.41
N GLU A 186 -10.69 -11.28 -9.50
CA GLU A 186 -11.14 -10.31 -8.48
C GLU A 186 -12.57 -10.55 -8.01
N HIS A 187 -13.48 -10.93 -8.91
CA HIS A 187 -14.88 -11.18 -8.57
C HIS A 187 -15.13 -12.56 -7.94
N LEU A 188 -14.25 -13.55 -8.20
CA LEU A 188 -14.39 -14.93 -7.72
C LEU A 188 -13.93 -15.11 -6.27
N VAL A 189 -12.96 -14.30 -5.83
CA VAL A 189 -12.36 -14.40 -4.49
C VAL A 189 -13.00 -13.48 -3.47
N ASP A 190 -12.74 -13.72 -2.19
CA ASP A 190 -13.28 -12.93 -1.09
C ASP A 190 -12.46 -11.67 -0.83
N VAL A 191 -11.13 -11.79 -0.92
CA VAL A 191 -10.17 -10.70 -0.72
C VAL A 191 -9.22 -10.61 -1.90
N VAL A 192 -8.89 -9.40 -2.32
CA VAL A 192 -7.88 -9.10 -3.35
C VAL A 192 -6.86 -8.16 -2.75
N LEU A 193 -5.62 -8.63 -2.71
CA LEU A 193 -4.45 -7.89 -2.29
C LEU A 193 -3.54 -7.64 -3.49
N HIS A 194 -2.97 -6.44 -3.57
CA HIS A 194 -1.97 -6.10 -4.58
C HIS A 194 -0.64 -5.78 -3.90
N PHE A 195 0.41 -6.47 -4.32
CA PHE A 195 1.76 -6.31 -3.82
C PHE A 195 2.59 -5.50 -4.80
N GLU A 196 3.00 -4.31 -4.36
CA GLU A 196 3.72 -3.32 -5.14
C GLU A 196 5.09 -3.03 -4.54
N GLY A 197 6.03 -2.64 -5.39
CA GLY A 197 7.37 -2.24 -4.98
C GLY A 197 8.08 -1.53 -6.12
N ASP A 198 8.81 -0.47 -5.81
CA ASP A 198 9.73 0.14 -6.75
C ASP A 198 11.05 -0.66 -6.79
N LYS A 199 11.67 -0.78 -7.98
CA LYS A 199 12.94 -1.52 -8.14
C LYS A 199 14.11 -0.87 -7.43
N HIS A 200 14.04 0.44 -7.19
CA HIS A 200 15.08 1.23 -6.55
C HIS A 200 14.80 1.49 -5.07
N SER A 201 13.72 0.93 -4.50
CA SER A 201 13.38 1.02 -3.08
C SER A 201 13.35 -0.36 -2.44
N SER A 202 13.73 -0.47 -1.16
CA SER A 202 13.51 -1.68 -0.35
C SER A 202 12.05 -1.79 0.11
N LEU A 203 11.29 -0.69 0.08
CA LEU A 203 9.90 -0.65 0.50
C LEU A 203 9.02 -1.44 -0.46
N ARG A 204 8.13 -2.24 0.13
CA ARG A 204 7.07 -2.98 -0.54
C ARG A 204 5.74 -2.66 0.14
N LEU A 205 4.68 -2.54 -0.65
CA LEU A 205 3.35 -2.14 -0.19
C LEU A 205 2.35 -3.21 -0.57
N VAL A 206 1.62 -3.74 0.41
CA VAL A 206 0.47 -4.61 0.18
C VAL A 206 -0.79 -3.79 0.35
N ARG A 207 -1.60 -3.65 -0.70
CA ARG A 207 -2.86 -2.90 -0.69
C ARG A 207 -4.05 -3.84 -0.77
N GLY A 208 -5.06 -3.62 0.06
CA GLY A 208 -6.38 -4.24 -0.15
C GLY A 208 -7.15 -3.51 -1.24
N LEU A 209 -7.48 -4.18 -2.34
CA LEU A 209 -8.36 -3.66 -3.40
C LEU A 209 -9.82 -4.09 -3.19
N LYS A 210 -10.00 -5.27 -2.60
CA LYS A 210 -11.30 -5.83 -2.24
C LYS A 210 -11.12 -6.57 -0.93
N ASN A 211 -11.92 -6.26 0.08
CA ASN A 211 -11.93 -7.00 1.32
C ASN A 211 -13.36 -7.16 1.82
N ARG A 212 -13.86 -8.41 1.88
CA ARG A 212 -15.19 -8.72 2.43
C ARG A 212 -15.22 -8.74 3.96
N PHE A 213 -14.05 -8.77 4.59
CA PHE A 213 -13.87 -8.97 6.04
C PHE A 213 -13.28 -7.74 6.75
N GLY A 214 -12.88 -6.71 6.00
CA GLY A 214 -12.23 -5.50 6.50
C GLY A 214 -12.36 -4.32 5.56
N ALA A 215 -11.65 -3.22 5.84
CA ALA A 215 -11.66 -2.04 4.98
C ALA A 215 -10.94 -2.29 3.63
N ALA A 216 -11.47 -1.73 2.55
CA ALA A 216 -11.04 -2.00 1.17
C ALA A 216 -9.95 -1.03 0.65
N ASP A 217 -9.15 -0.47 1.56
CA ASP A 217 -8.21 0.63 1.28
C ASP A 217 -7.05 0.68 2.30
N GLU A 218 -6.91 -0.36 3.14
CA GLU A 218 -5.76 -0.50 4.05
C GLU A 218 -4.49 -0.88 3.29
N VAL A 219 -3.36 -0.39 3.80
CA VAL A 219 -2.02 -0.59 3.20
C VAL A 219 -1.05 -1.07 4.26
N GLY A 220 -0.45 -2.23 4.02
CA GLY A 220 0.64 -2.80 4.81
C GLY A 220 1.98 -2.44 4.20
N CYS A 221 2.93 -2.00 5.02
CA CYS A 221 4.27 -1.64 4.59
C CYS A 221 5.25 -2.73 4.99
N PHE A 222 6.15 -3.07 4.08
CA PHE A 222 7.14 -4.11 4.28
C PHE A 222 8.49 -3.63 3.75
N GLU A 223 9.57 -4.11 4.35
CA GLU A 223 10.92 -3.88 3.88
C GLU A 223 11.53 -5.18 3.39
N MET A 224 12.04 -5.16 2.16
CA MET A 224 12.83 -6.25 1.61
C MET A 224 14.29 -6.10 2.05
N ASN A 225 14.84 -7.14 2.66
CA ASN A 225 16.23 -7.19 3.12
C ASN A 225 16.89 -8.51 2.68
N GLU A 226 18.16 -8.70 3.00
CA GLU A 226 18.91 -9.92 2.62
C GLU A 226 18.33 -11.19 3.27
N SER A 227 17.74 -11.06 4.46
CA SER A 227 17.13 -12.17 5.20
C SER A 227 15.68 -12.46 4.80
N GLY A 228 15.08 -11.69 3.89
CA GLY A 228 13.73 -11.90 3.40
C GLY A 228 12.91 -10.61 3.41
N ILE A 229 11.75 -10.66 4.06
CA ILE A 229 10.81 -9.55 4.13
C ILE A 229 10.33 -9.34 5.55
N ALA A 230 10.29 -8.09 6.01
CA ALA A 230 9.88 -7.73 7.35
C ALA A 230 8.71 -6.73 7.32
N SER A 231 7.78 -6.87 8.27
CA SER A 231 6.74 -5.87 8.51
C SER A 231 7.39 -4.55 8.93
N LEU A 232 6.95 -3.44 8.32
CA LEU A 232 7.42 -2.10 8.61
C LEU A 232 6.25 -1.22 9.08
N PRO A 233 5.91 -1.23 10.39
CA PRO A 233 4.80 -0.44 10.93
C PRO A 233 5.00 1.07 10.77
N ASP A 234 6.25 1.52 10.79
CA ASP A 234 6.59 2.94 10.65
C ASP A 234 7.64 3.15 9.53
N PRO A 235 7.21 3.43 8.30
CA PRO A 235 8.12 3.67 7.17
C PRO A 235 8.71 5.08 7.16
N SER A 236 8.35 5.95 8.12
CA SER A 236 8.68 7.38 8.05
C SER A 236 10.19 7.66 8.06
N GLY A 237 10.98 6.78 8.67
CA GLY A 237 12.44 6.88 8.63
C GLY A 237 13.05 6.76 7.24
N LEU A 238 12.32 6.20 6.26
CA LEU A 238 12.77 6.08 4.87
C LEU A 238 12.57 7.37 4.07
N PHE A 239 11.68 8.26 4.52
CA PHE A 239 11.20 9.41 3.73
C PHE A 239 11.54 10.77 4.34
N LEU A 240 12.21 10.76 5.48
CA LEU A 240 12.64 11.97 6.19
C LEU A 240 14.15 11.99 6.28
N THR A 241 14.76 13.08 5.80
CA THR A 241 16.20 13.27 5.96
C THR A 241 16.46 13.85 7.36
N ARG A 242 17.35 13.21 8.13
CA ARG A 242 17.81 13.77 9.41
C ARG A 242 18.98 14.71 9.15
N TYR A 243 18.69 15.98 8.93
CA TYR A 243 19.72 17.01 8.87
C TYR A 243 20.20 17.38 10.28
N ALA A 244 21.52 17.63 10.42
CA ALA A 244 22.07 18.21 11.65
C ALA A 244 21.61 19.67 11.84
N GLU A 245 21.45 20.40 10.74
CA GLU A 245 20.93 21.78 10.71
C GLU A 245 19.87 21.92 9.60
N PRO A 246 18.83 22.76 9.77
CA PRO A 246 17.83 22.99 8.74
C PRO A 246 18.44 23.54 7.43
N VAL A 247 18.16 22.88 6.31
CA VAL A 247 18.67 23.29 4.99
C VAL A 247 17.59 23.95 4.13
N PRO A 248 17.92 25.01 3.35
CA PRO A 248 16.99 25.60 2.41
C PRO A 248 16.54 24.60 1.34
N GLY A 249 15.33 24.79 0.85
CA GLY A 249 14.76 23.95 -0.20
C GLY A 249 14.04 22.72 0.30
N THR A 250 13.75 22.61 1.61
CA THR A 250 13.06 21.45 2.18
C THR A 250 11.73 21.85 2.78
N CYS A 251 10.72 20.99 2.62
CA CYS A 251 9.46 21.09 3.34
C CYS A 251 8.84 19.70 3.48
N VAL A 252 8.26 19.39 4.64
CA VAL A 252 7.61 18.10 4.86
C VAL A 252 6.13 18.20 4.51
N THR A 253 5.62 17.18 3.82
CA THR A 253 4.19 16.94 3.64
C THR A 253 3.80 15.59 4.25
N VAL A 254 2.51 15.34 4.33
CA VAL A 254 1.99 14.02 4.69
C VAL A 254 1.16 13.54 3.52
N ALA A 255 1.67 12.57 2.78
CA ALA A 255 1.00 11.96 1.66
C ALA A 255 0.03 10.86 2.13
N MET A 256 -1.03 10.58 1.37
CA MET A 256 -1.95 9.47 1.63
C MET A 256 -1.76 8.39 0.58
N GLU A 257 -1.51 7.17 1.06
CA GLU A 257 -1.39 5.97 0.27
C GLU A 257 -2.51 5.01 0.72
N GLY A 258 -3.61 4.98 -0.04
CA GLY A 258 -4.89 4.46 0.46
C GLY A 258 -5.31 5.18 1.74
N ARG A 259 -5.44 4.43 2.84
CA ARG A 259 -5.72 4.99 4.18
C ARG A 259 -4.49 5.36 4.99
N ARG A 260 -3.30 5.00 4.53
CA ARG A 260 -2.07 5.19 5.28
C ARG A 260 -1.53 6.59 5.03
N ALA A 261 -1.34 7.34 6.10
CA ALA A 261 -0.60 8.59 6.06
C ALA A 261 0.89 8.28 6.06
N LEU A 262 1.63 8.81 5.10
CA LEU A 262 3.08 8.67 4.95
C LEU A 262 3.69 10.05 4.96
N VAL A 263 4.51 10.33 5.98
CA VAL A 263 5.21 11.61 6.07
C VAL A 263 6.39 11.59 5.12
N THR A 264 6.47 12.59 4.25
CA THR A 264 7.44 12.66 3.15
C THR A 264 8.05 14.04 3.06
N GLU A 265 9.37 14.10 2.94
CA GLU A 265 10.08 15.34 2.64
C GLU A 265 10.05 15.64 1.14
N VAL A 266 9.68 16.88 0.81
CA VAL A 266 9.80 17.48 -0.51
C VAL A 266 11.03 18.37 -0.53
N GLN A 267 11.87 18.17 -1.53
CA GLN A 267 13.08 18.92 -1.80
C GLN A 267 12.91 19.74 -3.07
N ALA A 268 13.46 20.94 -3.07
CA ALA A 268 13.53 21.83 -4.22
C ALA A 268 14.92 22.47 -4.27
N LEU A 269 15.45 22.60 -5.48
CA LEU A 269 16.69 23.29 -5.78
C LEU A 269 16.44 24.27 -6.92
N ILE A 270 16.74 25.54 -6.68
CA ILE A 270 16.74 26.58 -7.70
C ILE A 270 18.12 26.62 -8.34
N GLY A 271 18.18 26.31 -9.63
CA GLY A 271 19.40 26.28 -10.42
C GLY A 271 19.75 27.63 -11.04
N ALA A 272 20.53 27.57 -12.11
CA ALA A 272 21.00 28.75 -12.82
C ALA A 272 19.86 29.50 -13.54
N THR A 273 20.06 30.79 -13.76
CA THR A 273 19.26 31.59 -14.69
C THR A 273 19.70 31.28 -16.12
N VAL A 274 18.75 31.03 -17.02
CA VAL A 274 19.02 30.70 -18.42
C VAL A 274 18.26 31.62 -19.37
N ALA A 275 18.94 32.04 -20.44
CA ALA A 275 18.33 32.77 -21.55
C ALA A 275 17.60 31.79 -22.48
N GLY A 276 16.42 31.32 -22.09
CA GLY A 276 15.65 30.33 -22.85
C GLY A 276 14.58 29.63 -22.02
N SER A 277 14.29 28.38 -22.35
CA SER A 277 13.38 27.54 -21.57
C SER A 277 14.13 26.90 -20.40
N PRO A 278 13.90 27.31 -19.15
CA PRO A 278 14.55 26.68 -18.01
C PRO A 278 14.10 25.24 -17.83
N ARG A 279 15.03 24.39 -17.38
CA ARG A 279 14.73 23.00 -17.02
C ARG A 279 13.84 22.98 -15.79
N ARG A 280 12.82 22.12 -15.83
CA ARG A 280 11.91 21.84 -14.72
C ARG A 280 11.84 20.33 -14.55
N THR A 281 12.63 19.80 -13.63
CA THR A 281 12.79 18.36 -13.46
C THR A 281 12.18 17.93 -12.15
N VAL A 282 11.39 16.86 -12.19
CA VAL A 282 10.79 16.25 -11.00
C VAL A 282 11.26 14.81 -10.82
N SER A 283 11.39 14.38 -9.57
CA SER A 283 11.50 12.96 -9.19
C SER A 283 10.48 12.65 -8.09
N GLY A 284 9.56 11.72 -8.33
CA GLY A 284 8.52 11.37 -7.35
C GLY A 284 7.39 12.40 -7.18
N LEU A 285 7.38 13.49 -7.96
CA LEU A 285 6.33 14.51 -8.01
C LEU A 285 5.69 14.59 -9.40
N ASP A 286 4.55 15.25 -9.51
CA ASP A 286 3.88 15.55 -10.79
C ASP A 286 4.44 16.83 -11.43
N SER A 287 4.88 16.73 -12.69
CA SER A 287 5.52 17.84 -13.40
C SER A 287 4.55 18.98 -13.73
N ALA A 288 3.28 18.66 -14.01
CA ALA A 288 2.25 19.66 -14.31
C ALA A 288 1.87 20.46 -13.05
N ARG A 289 1.72 19.79 -11.90
CA ARG A 289 1.52 20.45 -10.60
C ARG A 289 2.71 21.33 -10.21
N LEU A 290 3.95 20.85 -10.37
CA LEU A 290 5.12 21.72 -10.14
C LEU A 290 5.04 22.98 -11.00
N ALA A 291 4.80 22.84 -12.31
CA ALA A 291 4.70 24.00 -13.21
C ALA A 291 3.62 24.99 -12.78
N MET A 292 2.46 24.50 -12.31
CA MET A 292 1.39 25.31 -11.76
C MET A 292 1.83 26.05 -10.49
N VAL A 293 2.39 25.34 -9.52
CA VAL A 293 2.87 25.92 -8.25
C VAL A 293 3.91 27.02 -8.50
N LEU A 294 4.84 26.80 -9.43
CA LEU A 294 5.83 27.82 -9.82
C LEU A 294 5.18 29.08 -10.39
N ALA A 295 4.18 28.93 -11.26
CA ALA A 295 3.46 30.06 -11.85
C ALA A 295 2.68 30.86 -10.78
N VAL A 296 2.02 30.16 -9.86
CA VAL A 296 1.25 30.79 -8.77
C VAL A 296 2.18 31.48 -7.78
N LEU A 297 3.26 30.83 -7.35
CA LEU A 297 4.27 31.44 -6.47
C LEU A 297 4.80 32.74 -7.05
N GLN A 298 5.25 32.72 -8.32
CA GLN A 298 5.77 33.92 -8.97
C GLN A 298 4.71 35.02 -9.05
N ARG A 299 3.49 34.71 -9.53
CA ARG A 299 2.48 35.73 -9.81
C ARG A 299 1.78 36.28 -8.57
N ARG A 300 1.64 35.48 -7.50
CA ARG A 300 0.82 35.84 -6.32
C ARG A 300 1.66 36.34 -5.14
N THR A 301 2.92 35.91 -5.04
CA THR A 301 3.81 36.38 -3.97
C THR A 301 4.57 37.62 -4.40
N GLU A 302 4.90 37.77 -5.69
CA GLU A 302 5.75 38.83 -6.25
C GLU A 302 7.14 38.93 -5.59
N ARG A 303 7.55 37.89 -4.84
CA ARG A 303 8.83 37.86 -4.11
C ARG A 303 9.94 37.11 -4.86
N MET A 304 9.59 36.37 -5.90
CA MET A 304 10.49 35.44 -6.57
C MET A 304 10.30 35.49 -8.08
N ALA A 305 11.37 35.74 -8.81
CA ALA A 305 11.43 35.55 -10.26
C ALA A 305 11.90 34.12 -10.55
N LEU A 306 11.01 33.28 -11.08
CA LEU A 306 11.25 31.87 -11.36
C LEU A 306 11.14 31.52 -12.85
N HIS A 307 10.64 32.44 -13.67
CA HIS A 307 10.38 32.24 -15.10
C HIS A 307 11.62 31.86 -15.92
N ASP A 308 12.79 32.32 -15.50
CA ASP A 308 14.09 32.19 -16.14
C ASP A 308 15.05 31.27 -15.36
N LYS A 309 14.59 30.66 -14.26
CA LYS A 309 15.40 29.81 -13.39
C LYS A 309 15.10 28.34 -13.61
N GLU A 310 16.15 27.52 -13.64
CA GLU A 310 15.99 26.09 -13.56
C GLU A 310 15.44 25.68 -12.18
N VAL A 311 14.55 24.68 -12.16
CA VAL A 311 13.97 24.16 -10.93
C VAL A 311 14.03 22.64 -10.94
N PHE A 312 14.62 22.07 -9.89
CA PHE A 312 14.64 20.65 -9.63
C PHE A 312 13.83 20.40 -8.37
N ALA A 313 12.88 19.47 -8.39
CA ALA A 313 12.11 19.10 -7.21
C ALA A 313 12.03 17.58 -7.06
N ALA A 314 12.13 17.08 -5.85
CA ALA A 314 12.11 15.65 -5.59
C ALA A 314 11.44 15.31 -4.27
N THR A 315 10.94 14.08 -4.16
CA THR A 315 10.61 13.47 -2.87
C THR A 315 11.80 12.66 -2.34
N VAL A 316 11.95 12.62 -1.03
CA VAL A 316 12.94 11.76 -0.36
C VAL A 316 12.45 10.32 -0.28
N GLY A 317 13.36 9.36 -0.40
CA GLY A 317 13.08 7.92 -0.23
C GLY A 317 12.34 7.26 -1.39
N GLY A 318 12.23 7.94 -2.55
CA GLY A 318 11.71 7.36 -3.79
C GLY A 318 10.19 7.15 -3.82
N ILE A 319 9.45 7.64 -2.83
CA ILE A 319 7.99 7.61 -2.83
C ILE A 319 7.41 8.57 -3.89
N ARG A 320 6.38 8.11 -4.59
CA ARG A 320 5.64 8.97 -5.53
C ARG A 320 4.51 9.69 -4.79
N VAL A 321 4.61 11.01 -4.71
CA VAL A 321 3.59 11.89 -4.13
C VAL A 321 2.89 12.63 -5.26
N VAL A 322 1.81 12.03 -5.74
CA VAL A 322 1.05 12.48 -6.92
C VAL A 322 -0.37 12.85 -6.49
N GLU A 323 -0.48 13.81 -5.58
CA GLU A 323 -1.77 14.27 -5.07
C GLU A 323 -1.79 15.78 -4.76
N PRO A 324 -2.97 16.44 -4.78
CA PRO A 324 -3.07 17.89 -4.54
C PRO A 324 -2.59 18.33 -3.15
N ALA A 325 -2.67 17.47 -2.13
CA ALA A 325 -2.28 17.81 -0.76
C ALA A 325 -0.81 18.20 -0.60
N ALA A 326 0.04 17.81 -1.53
CA ALA A 326 1.47 18.11 -1.51
C ALA A 326 1.81 19.50 -2.10
N ASP A 327 0.88 20.15 -2.80
CA ASP A 327 1.16 21.39 -3.53
C ASP A 327 1.68 22.50 -2.60
N LEU A 328 1.10 22.63 -1.39
CA LEU A 328 1.56 23.60 -0.40
C LEU A 328 3.00 23.33 0.05
N ALA A 329 3.36 22.08 0.29
CA ALA A 329 4.73 21.72 0.68
C ALA A 329 5.72 21.94 -0.48
N VAL A 330 5.34 21.61 -1.72
CA VAL A 330 6.13 21.94 -2.92
C VAL A 330 6.33 23.46 -3.00
N ALA A 331 5.28 24.25 -2.78
CA ALA A 331 5.37 25.70 -2.82
C ALA A 331 6.33 26.25 -1.76
N LEU A 332 6.26 25.74 -0.53
CA LEU A 332 7.14 26.14 0.56
C LEU A 332 8.59 25.67 0.36
N ALA A 333 8.81 24.47 -0.18
CA ALA A 333 10.16 23.98 -0.52
C ALA A 333 10.81 24.86 -1.60
N VAL A 334 10.08 25.17 -2.68
CA VAL A 334 10.56 26.08 -3.74
C VAL A 334 10.85 27.46 -3.17
N ALA A 335 9.95 28.00 -2.35
CA ALA A 335 10.14 29.31 -1.73
C ALA A 335 11.34 29.33 -0.77
N SER A 336 11.50 28.28 0.02
CA SER A 336 12.66 28.06 0.89
C SER A 336 13.97 28.08 0.10
N ALA A 337 14.04 27.36 -1.02
CA ALA A 337 15.22 27.33 -1.88
C ALA A 337 15.51 28.70 -2.53
N GLY A 338 14.50 29.35 -3.11
CA GLY A 338 14.71 30.59 -3.85
C GLY A 338 14.90 31.83 -2.98
N LEU A 339 14.41 31.82 -1.74
CA LEU A 339 14.67 32.87 -0.74
C LEU A 339 15.89 32.55 0.16
N ASN A 340 16.48 31.35 0.01
CA ASN A 340 17.55 30.84 0.85
C ASN A 340 17.22 30.89 2.36
N LEU A 341 15.99 30.48 2.70
CA LEU A 341 15.47 30.46 4.08
C LEU A 341 15.12 29.02 4.47
N SER A 342 15.82 28.46 5.44
CA SER A 342 15.52 27.12 5.94
C SER A 342 14.20 27.08 6.70
N MET A 343 13.34 26.12 6.35
CA MET A 343 12.09 25.88 7.06
C MET A 343 12.35 25.04 8.32
N SER A 344 11.49 25.16 9.33
CA SER A 344 11.54 24.30 10.50
C SER A 344 11.40 22.83 10.08
N PRO A 345 12.30 21.93 10.50
CA PRO A 345 12.17 20.50 10.21
C PRO A 345 10.96 19.86 10.93
N ARG A 346 10.34 20.61 11.86
CA ARG A 346 9.15 20.20 12.63
C ARG A 346 7.84 20.78 12.06
N LEU A 347 7.88 21.36 10.85
CA LEU A 347 6.74 21.91 10.14
C LEU A 347 6.26 20.95 9.05
N ALA A 348 5.00 20.53 9.11
CA ALA A 348 4.33 19.83 8.02
C ALA A 348 3.37 20.76 7.27
N ALA A 349 3.30 20.65 5.94
CA ALA A 349 2.42 21.45 5.10
C ALA A 349 1.49 20.56 4.27
N ILE A 350 0.20 20.82 4.37
CA ILE A 350 -0.86 20.04 3.74
C ILE A 350 -1.84 21.01 3.08
N GLY A 351 -2.04 20.90 1.78
CA GLY A 351 -3.04 21.70 1.07
C GLY A 351 -2.81 21.75 -0.43
N GLU A 352 -3.91 21.90 -1.16
CA GLU A 352 -3.90 22.14 -2.61
C GLU A 352 -3.72 23.63 -2.89
N VAL A 353 -2.94 23.97 -3.91
CA VAL A 353 -2.69 25.38 -4.29
C VAL A 353 -3.48 25.71 -5.53
N GLY A 354 -4.47 26.60 -5.41
CA GLY A 354 -5.25 27.07 -6.54
C GLY A 354 -4.53 28.15 -7.37
N LEU A 355 -4.99 28.36 -8.60
CA LEU A 355 -4.42 29.36 -9.52
C LEU A 355 -4.56 30.82 -9.03
N THR A 356 -5.47 31.08 -8.08
CA THR A 356 -5.60 32.41 -7.47
C THR A 356 -4.65 32.62 -6.29
N GLY A 357 -3.92 31.58 -5.88
CA GLY A 357 -3.01 31.58 -4.74
C GLY A 357 -3.66 31.13 -3.44
N GLU A 358 -4.93 30.73 -3.49
CA GLU A 358 -5.67 30.20 -2.35
C GLU A 358 -5.21 28.79 -1.98
N VAL A 359 -5.23 28.46 -0.69
CA VAL A 359 -4.95 27.13 -0.18
C VAL A 359 -6.28 26.39 0.05
N ARG A 360 -6.49 25.31 -0.71
CA ARG A 360 -7.76 24.59 -0.80
C ARG A 360 -7.75 23.31 0.04
N ARG A 361 -8.93 22.92 0.50
CA ARG A 361 -9.15 21.72 1.32
C ARG A 361 -8.77 20.45 0.56
N VAL A 362 -8.23 19.49 1.29
CA VAL A 362 -7.84 18.17 0.76
C VAL A 362 -8.39 17.05 1.63
N GLY A 363 -8.38 15.82 1.10
CA GLY A 363 -8.90 14.66 1.81
C GLY A 363 -8.06 14.24 3.02
N ALA A 364 -8.72 13.64 4.01
CA ALA A 364 -8.11 12.95 5.16
C ALA A 364 -7.17 13.79 6.04
N VAL A 365 -7.35 15.12 6.11
CA VAL A 365 -6.51 16.00 6.95
C VAL A 365 -6.40 15.53 8.41
N PRO A 366 -7.46 15.09 9.10
CA PRO A 366 -7.33 14.58 10.47
C PRO A 366 -6.34 13.41 10.61
N ARG A 367 -6.32 12.49 9.63
CA ARG A 367 -5.35 11.37 9.64
C ARG A 367 -3.94 11.84 9.36
N ARG A 368 -3.77 12.77 8.42
CA ARG A 368 -2.47 13.37 8.11
C ARG A 368 -1.88 14.09 9.33
N LEU A 369 -2.70 14.85 10.04
CA LEU A 369 -2.31 15.56 11.27
C LEU A 369 -1.99 14.59 12.41
N ALA A 370 -2.79 13.54 12.59
CA ALA A 370 -2.54 12.52 13.60
C ALA A 370 -1.18 11.84 13.37
N GLU A 371 -0.84 11.55 12.11
CA GLU A 371 0.45 10.94 11.76
C GLU A 371 1.63 11.89 11.95
N ALA A 372 1.49 13.15 11.52
CA ALA A 372 2.50 14.18 11.78
C ALA A 372 2.76 14.34 13.29
N ALA A 373 1.70 14.40 14.10
CA ALA A 373 1.80 14.49 15.55
C ALA A 373 2.46 13.24 16.16
N ARG A 374 2.12 12.03 15.67
CA ARG A 374 2.73 10.76 16.10
C ARG A 374 4.24 10.76 15.91
N LEU A 375 4.73 11.36 14.82
CA LEU A 375 6.16 11.50 14.52
C LEU A 375 6.83 12.69 15.20
N GLY A 376 6.10 13.46 16.01
CA GLY A 376 6.64 14.57 16.79
C GLY A 376 6.77 15.90 16.03
N PHE A 377 6.04 16.09 14.93
CA PHE A 377 5.94 17.40 14.31
C PHE A 377 5.25 18.38 15.26
N LYS A 378 5.84 19.56 15.43
CA LYS A 378 5.35 20.60 16.34
C LYS A 378 4.34 21.51 15.67
N TYR A 379 4.46 21.68 14.35
CA TYR A 379 3.68 22.64 13.59
C TYR A 379 3.06 22.00 12.34
N ALA A 380 1.85 22.41 11.99
CA ALA A 380 1.25 22.08 10.71
C ALA A 380 0.55 23.29 10.07
N LEU A 381 0.73 23.46 8.76
CA LEU A 381 -0.07 24.38 7.95
C LEU A 381 -1.15 23.60 7.20
N VAL A 382 -2.40 24.02 7.34
CA VAL A 382 -3.55 23.37 6.70
C VAL A 382 -4.50 24.39 6.07
N PRO A 383 -5.39 23.98 5.16
CA PRO A 383 -6.38 24.88 4.57
C PRO A 383 -7.43 25.33 5.60
N PRO A 384 -8.20 26.40 5.33
CA PRO A 384 -9.20 26.89 6.28
C PRO A 384 -10.32 25.88 6.53
N GLY A 385 -10.70 25.73 7.79
CA GLY A 385 -11.67 24.76 8.29
C GLY A 385 -11.17 23.31 8.33
N CYS A 386 -9.86 23.10 8.31
CA CYS A 386 -9.23 21.78 8.47
C CYS A 386 -8.46 21.64 9.80
N GLY A 387 -8.46 22.67 10.64
CA GLY A 387 -7.81 22.66 11.95
C GLY A 387 -8.57 21.84 13.00
N PRO A 388 -7.96 21.65 14.19
CA PRO A 388 -8.53 20.87 15.30
C PRO A 388 -9.90 21.37 15.76
N GLU A 389 -10.09 22.70 15.83
CA GLU A 389 -11.37 23.31 16.22
C GLU A 389 -12.48 23.02 15.22
N SER A 390 -12.14 23.00 13.92
CA SER A 390 -13.07 22.76 12.81
C SER A 390 -13.40 21.28 12.60
N THR A 391 -12.49 20.39 12.98
CA THR A 391 -12.59 18.93 12.73
C THR A 391 -12.88 18.11 13.99
N GLY A 392 -12.88 18.74 15.17
CA GLY A 392 -13.06 18.08 16.46
C GLY A 392 -11.97 17.05 16.81
N THR A 393 -10.86 17.01 16.05
CA THR A 393 -9.80 16.03 16.22
C THR A 393 -8.65 16.65 17.01
N PRO A 394 -8.25 16.10 18.17
CA PRO A 394 -7.13 16.65 18.93
C PRO A 394 -5.83 16.53 18.12
N ALA A 395 -5.16 17.66 17.86
CA ALA A 395 -3.77 17.65 17.44
C ALA A 395 -2.91 17.48 18.70
N ALA A 396 -2.57 16.24 19.04
CA ALA A 396 -1.85 15.89 20.27
C ALA A 396 -0.51 16.65 20.40
N GLY A 397 -0.51 17.82 21.03
CA GLY A 397 0.67 18.67 21.23
C GLY A 397 1.18 19.39 19.98
N MET A 398 0.47 19.32 18.85
CA MET A 398 0.86 19.96 17.59
C MET A 398 0.05 21.24 17.37
N ARG A 399 0.75 22.35 17.06
CA ARG A 399 0.14 23.64 16.73
C ARG A 399 -0.24 23.65 15.25
N VAL A 400 -1.53 23.77 14.96
CA VAL A 400 -2.07 23.75 13.60
C VAL A 400 -2.52 25.15 13.23
N GLU A 401 -1.96 25.71 12.16
CA GLU A 401 -2.32 27.02 11.64
C GLU A 401 -3.10 26.86 10.34
N GLU A 402 -4.29 27.46 10.29
CA GLU A 402 -5.11 27.51 9.09
C GLU A 402 -4.65 28.66 8.18
N VAL A 403 -4.33 28.36 6.93
CA VAL A 403 -3.80 29.33 5.96
C VAL A 403 -4.72 29.44 4.76
N SER A 404 -5.19 30.65 4.44
CA SER A 404 -6.12 30.90 3.33
C SER A 404 -5.44 30.97 1.97
N ASP A 405 -4.16 31.33 1.94
CA ASP A 405 -3.41 31.62 0.73
C ASP A 405 -1.90 31.42 0.94
N LEU A 406 -1.17 31.34 -0.17
CA LEU A 406 0.29 31.12 -0.17
C LEU A 406 1.07 32.21 0.56
N ARG A 407 0.63 33.47 0.52
CA ARG A 407 1.35 34.58 1.16
C ARG A 407 1.30 34.43 2.67
N THR A 408 0.12 34.11 3.19
CA THR A 408 -0.11 33.80 4.60
C THR A 408 0.65 32.55 5.02
N ALA A 409 0.67 31.50 4.19
CA ALA A 409 1.45 30.30 4.45
C ALA A 409 2.96 30.57 4.55
N LEU A 410 3.53 31.37 3.65
CA LEU A 410 4.95 31.76 3.69
C LEU A 410 5.30 32.57 4.94
N HIS A 411 4.42 33.48 5.34
CA HIS A 411 4.61 34.26 6.55
C HIS A 411 4.62 33.38 7.81
N TRP A 412 3.66 32.46 7.91
CA TRP A 412 3.62 31.49 9.00
C TRP A 412 4.84 30.56 9.00
N ALA A 413 5.22 30.02 7.84
CA ALA A 413 6.38 29.14 7.73
C ALA A 413 7.66 29.85 8.20
N ALA A 414 7.88 31.11 7.79
CA ALA A 414 9.02 31.90 8.24
C ALA A 414 9.00 32.14 9.76
N ARG A 415 7.84 32.51 10.32
CA ARG A 415 7.68 32.75 11.76
C ARG A 415 7.96 31.50 12.58
N LEU A 416 7.37 30.37 12.21
CA LEU A 416 7.52 29.09 12.92
C LEU A 416 8.93 28.51 12.79
N SER A 417 9.68 28.90 11.76
CA SER A 417 11.08 28.51 11.57
C SER A 417 12.05 29.33 12.42
N ALA A 418 11.62 30.49 12.92
CA ALA A 418 12.38 31.29 13.88
C ALA A 418 12.13 30.90 15.35
N GLU A 419 11.12 30.07 15.62
CA GLU A 419 10.78 29.49 16.95
C GLU A 419 11.46 28.14 17.19
#